data_AF-A0A7C2AA75-F1
#
_entry.id   AF-A0A7C2AA75-F1
#
_cell.length_a   1.000
_cell.length_b   1.000
_cell.length_c   1.000
_cell.angle_alpha   90.00
_cell.angle_beta   90.00
_cell.angle_gamma   90.00
#
_symmetry.space_group_name_H-M   'P 1'
#
loop_
_entity.id
_entity.type
_entity.pdbx_description
1 polymer ?
#
loop_
_entity_poly.entity_id
_entity_poly.type
_entity_poly.pdbx_seq_one_letter_code
_entity_poly.pdbx_strand_id
1 'polypeptide(L)'
;MLNLVGVVLAFVVVILLIRRKWNFGVSLLIGSVIVGLFSLQEIQPFDIVKAFVEACIYSFDKGEVDTTTLELVFIMVLINILAVAMQETGTMTKLINSLRGVFARGAILAVIPA
;
A
#
# COMPACT_ATOMS: atom_id res chain seq x y z
N MET A 1 5.08 9.01 -26.77
CA MET A 1 6.50 8.68 -26.48
C MET A 1 7.02 9.36 -25.21
N LEU A 2 6.70 10.64 -24.97
CA LEU A 2 7.08 11.34 -23.74
C LEU A 2 6.52 10.67 -22.47
N ASN A 3 5.30 10.14 -22.54
CA ASN A 3 4.67 9.37 -21.47
C ASN A 3 5.49 8.14 -21.04
N LEU A 4 6.04 7.40 -22.00
CA LEU A 4 6.90 6.23 -21.73
C LEU A 4 8.18 6.66 -20.99
N VAL A 5 8.79 7.77 -21.41
CA VAL A 5 9.96 8.35 -20.72
C VAL A 5 9.61 8.76 -19.30
N GLY A 6 8.44 9.38 -19.09
CA GLY A 6 7.93 9.75 -17.78
C GLY A 6 7.76 8.56 -16.84
N VAL A 7 7.20 7.45 -17.34
CA VAL A 7 7.03 6.20 -16.57
C VAL A 7 8.38 5.59 -16.19
N VAL A 8 9.32 5.50 -17.14
CA VAL A 8 10.68 4.98 -16.86
C VAL A 8 11.38 5.86 -15.82
N LEU A 9 11.28 7.18 -15.95
CA LEU A 9 11.87 8.13 -15.01
C LEU A 9 11.25 8.00 -13.61
N ALA A 10 9.92 7.93 -13.52
CA ALA A 10 9.22 7.71 -12.26
C ALA A 10 9.67 6.42 -11.57
N PHE A 11 9.81 5.33 -12.34
CA PHE A 11 10.25 4.05 -11.80
C PHE A 11 11.69 4.10 -11.24
N VAL A 12 12.60 4.75 -11.97
CA VAL A 12 13.98 4.97 -11.51
C VAL A 12 14.00 5.81 -10.23
N VAL A 13 13.20 6.88 -10.18
CA VAL A 13 13.10 7.75 -9.00
C VAL A 13 12.55 6.99 -7.79
N VAL A 14 11.48 6.20 -7.96
CA VAL A 14 10.90 5.36 -6.91
C VAL A 14 11.95 4.39 -6.36
N ILE A 15 12.66 3.66 -7.23
CA ILE A 15 13.70 2.73 -6.81
C ILE A 15 14.82 3.46 -6.05
N LEU A 16 15.26 4.62 -6.53
CA LEU A 16 16.34 5.38 -5.90
C LEU A 16 15.92 5.89 -4.52
N LEU A 17 14.69 6.40 -4.38
CA LEU A 17 14.12 6.86 -3.10
C LEU A 17 13.99 5.70 -2.10
N ILE A 18 13.49 4.54 -2.53
CA ILE A 18 13.39 3.34 -1.68
C ILE A 18 14.78 2.88 -1.25
N ARG A 19 15.77 2.87 -2.14
CA ARG A 19 17.17 2.53 -1.78
C ARG A 19 17.76 3.53 -0.78
N ARG A 20 17.31 4.79 -0.81
CA ARG A 20 17.67 5.83 0.16
C ARG A 20 16.88 5.72 1.49
N LYS A 21 16.11 4.65 1.70
CA LYS A 21 15.26 4.42 2.89
C LYS A 21 14.19 5.49 3.10
N TRP A 22 13.72 6.13 2.02
CA TRP A 22 12.53 6.98 2.11
C TRP A 22 11.29 6.11 2.34
N ASN A 23 10.27 6.69 2.95
CA ASN A 23 8.99 6.00 3.14
C ASN A 23 8.45 5.53 1.79
N PHE A 24 8.04 4.26 1.73
CA PHE A 24 7.56 3.63 0.49
C PHE A 24 6.38 4.40 -0.11
N GLY A 25 5.38 4.76 0.70
CA GLY A 25 4.22 5.52 0.26
C GLY A 25 4.57 6.91 -0.30
N VAL A 26 5.51 7.63 0.32
CA VAL A 26 5.98 8.94 -0.18
C VAL A 26 6.72 8.77 -1.50
N SER A 27 7.52 7.71 -1.62
CA SER A 27 8.24 7.40 -2.86
C SER A 27 7.27 7.14 -4.00
N LEU A 28 6.20 6.37 -3.75
CA LEU A 28 5.13 6.12 -4.72
C LEU A 28 4.35 7.39 -5.09
N LEU A 29 4.05 8.27 -4.13
CA LEU A 29 3.41 9.56 -4.39
C LEU A 29 4.26 10.46 -5.31
N ILE A 30 5.57 10.52 -5.07
CA ILE A 30 6.48 11.27 -5.95
C ILE A 30 6.49 10.65 -7.34
N GLY A 31 6.55 9.31 -7.44
CA GLY A 31 6.48 8.59 -8.70
C GLY A 31 5.18 8.88 -9.46
N SER A 32 4.03 8.87 -8.80
CA SER A 32 2.74 9.14 -9.43
C SER A 32 2.62 10.60 -9.90
N VAL A 33 3.17 11.56 -9.16
CA VAL A 33 3.26 12.96 -9.59
C VAL A 33 4.12 13.11 -10.83
N ILE A 34 5.28 12.43 -10.89
CA ILE A 34 6.14 12.45 -12.09
C ILE A 34 5.36 11.90 -13.29
N VAL A 35 4.71 10.74 -13.15
CA VAL A 35 3.89 10.19 -14.24
C VAL A 35 2.81 11.18 -14.67
N GLY A 36 2.05 11.72 -13.72
CA GLY A 36 1.00 12.71 -13.99
C GLY A 36 1.53 13.93 -14.76
N LEU A 37 2.68 14.48 -14.37
CA LEU A 37 3.29 15.62 -15.04
C LEU A 37 3.68 15.33 -16.50
N PHE A 38 4.21 14.14 -16.78
CA PHE A 38 4.56 13.71 -18.13
C PHE A 38 3.34 13.31 -18.97
N SER A 39 2.20 13.00 -18.33
CA SER A 39 0.92 12.68 -18.98
C SER A 39 0.01 13.89 -19.25
N LEU A 40 0.30 15.07 -18.70
CA LEU A 40 -0.51 16.30 -18.87
C LEU A 40 -0.69 16.76 -20.33
N GLN A 41 0.16 16.28 -21.26
CA GLN A 41 0.00 16.58 -22.69
C GLN A 41 -1.18 15.82 -23.33
N GLU A 42 -1.56 14.68 -22.78
CA GLU A 42 -2.63 13.81 -23.30
C GLU A 42 -3.87 13.81 -22.40
N ILE A 43 -3.71 14.16 -21.12
CA ILE A 43 -4.73 14.03 -20.08
C ILE A 43 -5.07 15.39 -19.50
N GLN A 44 -6.36 15.71 -19.35
CA GLN A 44 -6.76 16.95 -18.68
C GLN A 44 -6.52 16.83 -17.17
N PRO A 45 -6.12 17.91 -16.47
CA PRO A 45 -5.92 17.87 -15.02
C PRO A 45 -7.15 17.35 -14.24
N PHE A 46 -8.34 17.52 -14.81
CA PHE A 46 -9.60 17.02 -14.24
C PHE A 46 -9.67 15.49 -14.20
N ASP A 47 -9.09 14.79 -15.18
CA ASP A 47 -9.09 13.34 -15.26
C ASP A 47 -8.24 12.71 -14.14
N ILE A 48 -7.23 13.42 -13.62
CA ILE A 48 -6.44 12.97 -12.47
C ILE A 48 -7.32 12.91 -11.22
N VAL A 49 -8.13 13.95 -11.01
CA VAL A 49 -9.07 14.00 -9.88
C VAL A 49 -10.15 12.94 -10.06
N LYS A 50 -10.66 12.77 -11.28
CA LYS A 50 -11.62 11.71 -11.60
C LYS A 50 -11.05 10.33 -11.30
N ALA A 51 -9.82 10.03 -11.73
CA ALA A 51 -9.14 8.76 -11.46
C ALA A 51 -8.92 8.52 -9.96
N PHE A 52 -8.65 9.57 -9.19
CA PHE A 52 -8.53 9.46 -7.73
C PHE A 52 -9.88 9.10 -7.07
N VAL A 53 -10.97 9.76 -7.50
CA VAL A 53 -12.32 9.43 -7.03
C VAL A 53 -12.72 8.01 -7.47
N GLU A 54 -12.31 7.63 -8.68
CA GLU A 54 -12.57 6.31 -9.25
C GLU A 54 -11.91 5.19 -8.46
N ALA A 55 -10.66 5.40 -8.06
CA ALA A 55 -9.92 4.45 -7.25
C ALA A 55 -10.44 4.35 -5.80
N CYS A 56 -11.08 5.38 -5.27
CA CYS A 56 -11.43 5.45 -3.85
C CYS A 56 -12.90 5.14 -3.54
N ILE A 57 -13.84 5.64 -4.37
CA ILE A 57 -15.25 5.74 -3.98
C ILE A 57 -16.21 5.26 -5.08
N TYR A 58 -15.91 5.52 -6.36
CA TYR A 58 -16.92 5.38 -7.41
C TYR A 58 -16.36 4.90 -8.74
N SER A 59 -16.71 3.68 -9.16
CA SER A 59 -16.33 3.19 -10.49
C SER A 59 -17.19 3.87 -11.57
N PHE A 60 -16.59 4.74 -12.39
CA PHE A 60 -17.30 5.37 -13.49
C PHE A 60 -17.61 4.38 -14.62
N ASP A 61 -16.79 3.34 -14.78
CA ASP A 61 -17.03 2.26 -15.75
C ASP A 61 -18.28 1.44 -15.45
N LYS A 62 -18.56 1.16 -14.17
CA LYS A 62 -19.72 0.36 -13.74
C LYS A 62 -20.91 1.20 -13.30
N GLY A 63 -20.71 2.49 -13.06
CA GLY A 63 -21.72 3.39 -12.55
C GLY A 63 -22.07 3.15 -11.07
N GLU A 64 -21.22 2.44 -10.33
CA GLU A 64 -21.48 1.95 -8.97
C GLU A 64 -20.45 2.49 -7.98
N VAL A 65 -20.86 2.59 -6.71
CA VAL A 65 -19.96 2.92 -5.59
C VAL A 65 -19.03 1.72 -5.38
N ASP A 66 -17.74 1.93 -5.59
CA ASP A 66 -16.70 0.93 -5.35
C ASP A 66 -15.77 1.43 -4.24
N THR A 67 -15.98 0.91 -3.03
CA THR A 67 -15.21 1.26 -1.83
C THR A 67 -14.12 0.25 -1.50
N THR A 68 -13.81 -0.69 -2.40
CA THR A 68 -12.87 -1.80 -2.14
C THR A 68 -11.52 -1.29 -1.62
N THR A 69 -10.99 -0.22 -2.20
CA THR A 69 -9.72 0.39 -1.76
C THR A 69 -9.80 0.92 -0.33
N LEU A 70 -10.89 1.61 0.03
CA LEU A 70 -11.10 2.11 1.38
C LEU A 70 -11.31 0.98 2.39
N GLU A 71 -12.03 -0.07 2.00
CA GLU A 71 -12.21 -1.27 2.83
C GLU A 71 -10.88 -1.95 3.14
N LEU A 72 -10.01 -2.12 2.15
CA LEU A 72 -8.67 -2.67 2.34
C LEU A 72 -7.81 -1.81 3.25
N VAL A 73 -7.84 -0.48 3.08
CA VAL A 73 -7.14 0.46 3.97
C VAL A 73 -7.66 0.33 5.39
N PHE A 74 -8.99 0.25 5.57
CA PHE A 74 -9.61 0.12 6.89
C PHE A 74 -9.25 -1.20 7.57
N ILE A 75 -9.28 -2.31 6.83
CA ILE A 75 -8.86 -3.63 7.32
C ILE A 75 -7.38 -3.60 7.75
N MET A 76 -6.49 -3.02 6.94
CA MET A 76 -5.07 -2.89 7.28
C MET A 76 -4.87 -2.09 8.57
N VAL A 77 -5.61 -0.99 8.75
CA VAL A 77 -5.56 -0.18 9.98
C VAL A 77 -6.05 -1.00 11.18
N LEU A 78 -7.17 -1.71 11.06
CA LEU A 78 -7.70 -2.55 12.13
C LEU A 78 -6.74 -3.69 12.52
N ILE A 79 -6.12 -4.34 11.53
CA ILE A 79 -5.11 -5.38 11.78
C ILE A 79 -3.92 -4.79 12.54
N ASN A 80 -3.47 -3.58 12.19
CA ASN A 80 -2.40 -2.91 12.90
C ASN A 80 -2.78 -2.60 14.36
N ILE A 81 -3.98 -2.04 14.59
CA ILE A 81 -4.50 -1.76 15.93
C ILE A 81 -4.55 -3.04 16.76
N LEU A 82 -5.06 -4.13 16.18
CA LEU A 82 -5.12 -5.43 16.85
C LEU A 82 -3.71 -5.95 17.19
N ALA A 83 -2.77 -5.86 16.26
CA ALA A 83 -1.40 -6.29 16.47
C ALA A 83 -0.72 -5.51 17.61
N VAL A 84 -0.89 -4.18 17.64
CA VAL A 84 -0.37 -3.32 18.72
C VAL A 84 -1.03 -3.69 20.05
N ALA A 85 -2.35 -3.85 20.09
CA ALA A 85 -3.06 -4.26 21.31
C ALA A 85 -2.60 -5.64 21.82
N MET A 86 -2.33 -6.60 20.93
CA MET A 86 -1.80 -7.91 21.29
C MET A 86 -0.37 -7.84 21.84
N GLN A 87 0.45 -6.91 21.33
CA GLN A 87 1.80 -6.66 21.84
C GLN A 87 1.74 -6.02 23.24
N GLU A 88 0.93 -4.98 23.43
CA GLU A 88 0.79 -4.27 24.71
C GLU A 88 0.20 -5.14 25.83
N THR A 89 -0.77 -6.00 25.51
CA THR A 89 -1.37 -6.93 26.48
C THR A 89 -0.50 -8.16 26.79
N GLY A 90 0.63 -8.31 26.10
CA GLY A 90 1.49 -9.51 26.18
C GLY A 90 0.82 -10.78 25.63
N THR A 91 -0.35 -10.65 25.00
CA THR A 91 -1.09 -11.76 24.37
C THR A 91 -0.26 -12.38 23.26
N MET A 92 0.48 -11.57 22.50
CA MET A 92 1.37 -12.07 21.45
C MET A 92 2.44 -13.03 22.00
N THR A 93 3.07 -12.69 23.12
CA THR A 93 4.06 -13.53 23.78
C THR A 93 3.45 -14.85 24.28
N LYS A 94 2.24 -14.80 24.84
CA LYS A 94 1.50 -16.00 25.26
C LYS A 94 1.19 -16.89 24.06
N LEU A 95 0.76 -16.31 22.93
CA LEU A 95 0.45 -17.02 21.69
C LEU A 95 1.69 -17.73 21.12
N ILE A 96 2.83 -17.03 21.09
CA ILE A 96 4.12 -17.60 20.65
C ILE A 96 4.55 -18.76 21.56
N ASN A 97 4.41 -18.61 22.87
CA ASN A 97 4.78 -19.65 23.83
C ASN A 97 3.88 -20.88 23.74
N SER A 98 2.57 -20.70 23.53
CA SER A 98 1.64 -21.80 23.27
C SER A 98 1.95 -22.51 21.96
N LEU A 99 2.23 -21.77 20.88
CA LEU A 99 2.62 -22.35 19.59
C LEU A 99 3.94 -23.12 19.67
N ARG A 100 4.91 -22.65 20.47
CA ARG A 100 6.17 -23.38 20.76
C ARG A 100 5.96 -24.73 21.45
N GLY A 101 4.85 -24.90 22.19
CA GLY A 101 4.48 -26.18 22.78
C GLY A 101 3.96 -27.20 21.78
N VAL A 102 3.45 -26.75 20.63
CA VAL A 102 2.80 -27.59 19.60
C VAL A 102 3.67 -27.78 18.36
N PHE A 103 4.46 -26.78 17.99
CA PHE A 103 5.29 -26.79 16.77
C PHE A 103 6.79 -26.90 17.08
N ALA A 104 7.52 -27.62 16.22
CA ALA A 104 8.98 -27.75 16.30
C ALA A 104 9.66 -26.36 16.26
N ARG A 105 10.78 -26.22 16.99
CA ARG A 105 11.47 -24.95 17.33
C ARG A 105 11.75 -23.95 16.18
N GLY A 106 11.64 -24.35 14.91
CA GLY A 106 11.81 -23.48 13.73
C GLY A 106 10.53 -23.13 12.95
N ALA A 107 9.42 -23.86 13.15
CA ALA A 107 8.19 -23.68 12.37
C ALA A 107 7.35 -22.48 12.84
N ILE A 108 7.57 -22.01 14.07
CA ILE A 108 6.82 -20.88 14.65
C ILE A 108 7.05 -19.58 13.86
N LEU A 109 8.24 -19.39 13.27
CA LEU A 109 8.56 -18.21 12.45
C LEU A 109 7.81 -18.19 11.11
N ALA A 110 7.30 -19.33 10.63
CA ALA A 110 6.53 -19.40 9.39
C ALA A 110 5.03 -19.11 9.59
N VAL A 111 4.54 -19.19 10.83
CA VAL A 111 3.10 -19.07 11.17
C VAL A 111 2.76 -17.67 11.69
N ILE A 112 3.74 -16.93 12.22
CA ILE A 112 3.54 -15.55 12.65
C ILE A 112 3.56 -14.67 11.40
N PRO A 113 2.44 -13.99 11.06
CA PRO A 113 2.45 -12.98 10.02
C PRO A 113 3.46 -11.89 10.39
N ALA A 114 4.33 -11.52 9.45
CA ALA A 114 5.30 -10.45 9.62
C ALA A 114 4.63 -9.09 9.87
#